data_AF-A0A536SF76-F1
#
_entry.id   AF-A0A536SF76-F1
#
_cell.length_a   1.000
_cell.length_b   1.000
_cell.length_c   1.000
_cell.angle_alpha   90.00
_cell.angle_beta   90.00
_cell.angle_gamma   90.00
#
_symmetry.space_group_name_H-M   'P 1'
#
loop_
_entity.id
_entity.type
_entity.pdbx_description
1 polymer ?
#
loop_
_entity_poly.entity_id
_entity_poly.type
_entity_poly.pdbx_seq_one_letter_code
_entity_poly.pdbx_strand_id
1 'polypeptide(L)'
;GIDNGWDRQPRVLLNVRHPGEKFVPREENEWPLARTKWTRFRLDPVDMSLTTAPVSSGGSAQKTFTLAYDAMGEGLTFSTPPLEKETEITGPSALKLFISSSTIDADIFAVLRVFDPNGKEVVFQGALDPHTPIGQGWLRASHRMTDPKRSLHFRPFHTHEQKLPK
;
A
#
# COMPACT_ATOMS: atom_id res chain seq x y z
N GLY A 1 -10.76 -41.00 6.11
CA GLY A 1 -9.47 -40.33 5.87
C GLY A 1 -8.43 -40.91 6.80
N ILE A 2 -7.14 -40.77 6.47
CA ILE A 2 -6.02 -41.20 7.32
C ILE A 2 -5.79 -40.13 8.41
N ASP A 3 -5.60 -40.53 9.67
CA ASP A 3 -5.17 -39.64 10.75
C ASP A 3 -3.67 -39.36 10.61
N ASN A 4 -3.35 -38.26 9.91
CA ASN A 4 -1.99 -37.78 9.69
C ASN A 4 -1.73 -36.40 10.34
N GLY A 5 -2.66 -35.92 11.18
CA GLY A 5 -2.57 -34.61 11.83
C GLY A 5 -2.74 -33.39 10.92
N TRP A 6 -3.19 -33.56 9.68
CA TRP A 6 -3.47 -32.46 8.77
C TRP A 6 -4.56 -31.51 9.30
N ASP A 7 -5.51 -32.06 10.05
CA ASP A 7 -6.59 -31.34 10.74
C ASP A 7 -6.09 -30.39 11.84
N ARG A 8 -4.83 -30.56 12.30
CA ARG A 8 -4.18 -29.74 13.32
C ARG A 8 -3.32 -28.61 12.75
N GLN A 9 -3.13 -28.56 11.42
CA GLN A 9 -2.36 -27.50 10.79
C GLN A 9 -3.07 -26.14 10.87
N PRO A 10 -2.33 -25.03 10.97
CA PRO A 10 -2.93 -23.71 10.98
C PRO A 10 -3.62 -23.42 9.64
N ARG A 11 -4.68 -22.62 9.69
CA ARG A 11 -5.44 -22.23 8.49
C ARG A 11 -4.62 -21.35 7.54
N VAL A 12 -3.69 -20.60 8.10
CA VAL A 12 -2.81 -19.67 7.38
C VAL A 12 -1.40 -19.83 7.94
N LEU A 13 -0.43 -20.03 7.06
CA LEU A 13 1.00 -19.98 7.39
C LEU A 13 1.62 -18.83 6.62
N LEU A 14 2.08 -17.82 7.35
CA LEU A 14 2.73 -16.63 6.80
C LEU A 14 4.24 -16.79 6.82
N ASN A 15 4.92 -16.17 5.88
CA ASN A 15 6.35 -15.98 5.93
C ASN A 15 6.67 -14.49 6.15
N VAL A 16 6.89 -14.10 7.40
CA VAL A 16 7.09 -12.70 7.79
C VAL A 16 8.48 -12.26 7.37
N ARG A 17 8.53 -11.20 6.57
CA ARG A 17 9.75 -10.66 5.97
C ARG A 17 10.40 -9.63 6.90
N HIS A 18 11.69 -9.80 7.17
CA HIS A 18 12.53 -8.85 7.91
C HIS A 18 13.68 -8.34 7.01
N PRO A 19 14.22 -7.14 7.27
CA PRO A 19 15.40 -6.65 6.56
C PRO A 19 16.56 -7.66 6.58
N GLY A 20 17.31 -7.72 5.47
CA GLY A 20 18.43 -8.66 5.30
C GLY A 20 18.01 -10.07 4.87
N GLU A 21 16.96 -10.19 4.05
CA GLU A 21 16.44 -11.46 3.51
C GLU A 21 16.13 -12.52 4.59
N LYS A 22 15.72 -12.05 5.78
CA LYS A 22 15.31 -12.93 6.86
C LYS A 22 13.80 -13.17 6.79
N PHE A 23 13.42 -14.45 6.84
CA PHE A 23 12.05 -14.90 6.75
C PHE A 23 11.69 -15.71 7.98
N VAL A 24 10.61 -15.33 8.67
CA VAL A 24 10.16 -15.99 9.91
C VAL A 24 8.75 -16.56 9.67
N PRO A 25 8.59 -17.90 9.65
CA PRO A 25 7.27 -18.51 9.57
C PRO A 25 6.40 -18.13 10.76
N ARG A 26 5.13 -17.84 10.51
CA ARG A 26 4.15 -17.56 11.56
C ARG A 26 2.79 -18.17 11.23
N GLU A 27 2.28 -18.95 12.17
CA GLU A 27 0.96 -19.57 12.09
C GLU A 27 -0.14 -18.56 12.45
N GLU A 28 -1.26 -18.64 11.72
CA GLU A 28 -2.41 -17.76 11.87
C GLU A 28 -3.72 -18.53 11.61
N ASN A 29 -4.82 -18.02 12.16
CA ASN A 29 -6.14 -18.63 12.04
C ASN A 29 -7.00 -18.05 10.90
N GLU A 30 -6.72 -16.82 10.47
CA GLU A 30 -7.48 -16.16 9.42
C GLU A 30 -6.63 -15.20 8.57
N TRP A 31 -7.17 -14.82 7.41
CA TRP A 31 -6.64 -13.76 6.57
C TRP A 31 -7.78 -12.87 6.04
N PRO A 32 -7.69 -11.53 6.16
CA PRO A 32 -6.68 -10.77 6.90
C PRO A 32 -6.67 -11.11 8.41
N LEU A 33 -5.59 -10.75 9.12
CA LEU A 33 -5.48 -11.04 10.56
C LEU A 33 -6.57 -10.32 11.35
N ALA A 34 -7.28 -11.01 12.26
CA ALA A 34 -8.36 -10.36 13.03
C ALA A 34 -7.84 -9.20 13.90
N ARG A 35 -6.58 -9.27 14.33
CA ARG A 35 -5.92 -8.25 15.16
C ARG A 35 -5.28 -7.11 14.35
N THR A 36 -5.52 -7.03 13.04
CA THR A 36 -4.97 -5.93 12.21
C THR A 36 -5.52 -4.58 12.66
N LYS A 37 -4.61 -3.66 12.99
CA LYS A 37 -4.92 -2.26 13.27
C LYS A 37 -4.83 -1.44 11.98
N TRP A 38 -5.96 -1.24 11.31
CA TRP A 38 -6.06 -0.46 10.08
C TRP A 38 -5.72 1.01 10.32
N THR A 39 -4.48 1.40 10.04
CA THR A 39 -3.96 2.74 10.30
C THR A 39 -3.96 3.55 9.00
N ARG A 40 -4.62 4.71 9.02
CA ARG A 40 -4.62 5.63 7.87
C ARG A 40 -3.46 6.61 7.97
N PHE A 41 -2.53 6.50 7.03
CA PHE A 41 -1.57 7.57 6.73
C PHE A 41 -2.15 8.50 5.66
N ARG A 42 -2.00 9.81 5.87
CA ARG A 42 -2.38 10.87 4.94
C ARG A 42 -1.11 11.41 4.29
N LEU A 43 -1.22 11.77 3.01
CA LEU A 43 -0.17 12.44 2.26
C LEU A 43 -0.18 13.91 2.66
N ASP A 44 0.89 14.40 3.28
CA ASP A 44 1.10 15.82 3.54
C ASP A 44 1.92 16.43 2.40
N PRO A 45 1.33 17.31 1.57
CA PRO A 45 2.00 17.89 0.43
C PRO A 45 2.95 19.05 0.80
N VAL A 46 2.98 19.50 2.05
CA VAL A 46 3.85 20.61 2.49
C VAL A 46 5.28 20.14 2.68
N ASP A 47 5.46 19.01 3.37
CA ASP A 47 6.76 18.44 3.71
C ASP A 47 7.00 17.06 3.08
N MET A 48 6.09 16.63 2.19
CA MET A 48 6.12 15.32 1.53
C MET A 48 6.12 14.17 2.54
N SER A 49 5.37 14.30 3.64
CA SER A 49 5.32 13.28 4.69
C SER A 49 4.08 12.38 4.64
N LEU A 50 4.19 11.22 5.28
CA LEU A 50 3.09 10.34 5.63
C LEU A 50 2.74 10.55 7.11
N THR A 51 1.56 11.11 7.39
CA THR A 51 1.13 11.43 8.76
C THR A 51 -0.19 10.76 9.15
N THR A 52 -0.32 10.35 10.41
CA THR A 52 -1.58 9.83 10.96
C THR A 52 -2.50 10.95 11.47
N ALA A 53 -1.93 12.12 11.76
CA ALA A 53 -2.68 13.31 12.14
C ALA A 53 -3.50 13.85 10.97
N PRO A 54 -4.58 14.60 11.23
CA PRO A 54 -5.20 15.43 10.20
C PRO A 54 -4.17 16.43 9.65
N VAL A 55 -4.02 16.47 8.32
CA VAL A 55 -3.23 17.52 7.66
C VAL A 55 -3.95 18.84 7.92
N SER A 56 -3.39 19.65 8.83
CA SER A 56 -4.06 20.82 9.38
C SER A 56 -3.94 21.99 8.40
N SER A 57 -5.06 22.41 7.82
CA SER A 57 -5.15 23.73 7.21
C SER A 57 -5.16 24.73 8.37
N GLY A 58 -4.13 25.55 8.51
CA GLY A 58 -4.21 26.71 9.41
C GLY A 58 -5.37 27.60 8.98
N GLY A 59 -6.39 27.73 9.83
CA GLY A 59 -7.57 28.58 9.59
C GLY A 59 -8.67 27.92 8.75
N SER A 60 -9.90 28.41 8.92
CA SER A 60 -11.20 27.87 8.50
C SER A 60 -11.44 27.66 7.00
N ALA A 61 -10.42 27.68 6.15
CA ALA A 61 -10.49 27.37 4.74
C ALA A 61 -9.68 26.10 4.46
N GLN A 62 -10.36 25.07 3.95
CA GLN A 62 -9.77 23.80 3.55
C GLN A 62 -8.82 24.04 2.37
N LYS A 63 -7.53 24.29 2.66
CA LYS A 63 -6.53 24.60 1.63
C LYS A 63 -6.29 23.34 0.81
N THR A 64 -6.71 23.38 -0.46
CA THR A 64 -6.41 22.32 -1.42
C THR A 64 -4.99 22.53 -1.93
N PHE A 65 -4.17 21.51 -1.85
CA PHE A 65 -2.83 21.50 -2.41
C PHE A 65 -2.82 20.58 -3.63
N THR A 66 -2.11 21.01 -4.67
CA THR A 66 -1.89 20.23 -5.88
C THR A 66 -0.39 20.05 -6.06
N LEU A 67 0.03 18.81 -6.23
CA LEU A 67 1.37 18.45 -6.64
C LEU A 67 1.31 17.91 -8.07
N ALA A 68 2.33 18.22 -8.86
CA ALA A 68 2.46 17.76 -10.23
C ALA A 68 3.82 17.07 -10.39
N TYR A 69 3.86 16.08 -11.27
CA TYR A 69 5.08 15.40 -11.67
C TYR A 69 4.93 14.94 -13.13
N ASP A 70 6.05 14.75 -13.82
CA ASP A 70 6.03 14.25 -15.20
C ASP A 70 5.68 12.76 -15.23
N ALA A 71 4.83 12.33 -16.17
CA ALA A 71 4.35 10.95 -16.23
C ALA A 71 5.48 9.90 -16.31
N MET A 72 6.61 10.26 -16.94
CA MET A 72 7.82 9.42 -17.07
C MET A 72 8.96 9.86 -16.14
N GLY A 73 8.70 10.77 -15.21
CA GLY A 73 9.68 11.26 -14.24
C GLY A 73 9.72 10.44 -12.95
N GLU A 74 10.39 10.99 -11.93
CA GLU A 74 10.62 10.34 -10.63
C GLU A 74 9.35 10.15 -9.77
N GLY A 75 8.23 10.75 -10.17
CA GLY A 75 7.00 10.71 -9.39
C GLY A 75 7.05 11.55 -8.12
N LEU A 76 6.20 11.18 -7.16
CA LEU A 76 6.14 11.81 -5.83
C LEU A 76 6.40 10.74 -4.77
N THR A 77 7.32 11.03 -3.86
CA THR A 77 7.62 10.16 -2.71
C THR A 77 7.15 10.84 -1.44
N PHE A 78 6.40 10.09 -0.62
CA PHE A 78 6.02 10.51 0.72
C PHE A 78 6.58 9.54 1.75
N SER A 79 7.16 10.05 2.83
CA SER A 79 7.82 9.22 3.85
C SER A 79 7.33 9.55 5.26
N THR A 80 7.34 8.56 6.13
CA THR A 80 7.24 8.83 7.57
C THR A 80 8.60 9.34 8.09
N PRO A 81 8.65 9.99 9.26
CA PRO A 81 9.85 10.00 10.06
C PRO A 81 10.34 8.57 10.35
N PRO A 82 11.61 8.39 10.80
CA PRO A 82 12.07 7.10 11.31
C PRO A 82 11.10 6.51 12.32
N LEU A 83 10.75 5.23 12.15
CA LEU A 83 9.81 4.56 13.05
C LEU A 83 10.47 4.37 14.43
N GLU A 84 9.80 4.81 15.49
CA GLU A 84 10.32 4.78 16.87
C GLU A 84 10.40 3.37 17.47
N LYS A 85 9.69 2.41 16.87
CA LYS A 85 9.63 1.02 17.32
C LYS A 85 9.47 0.07 16.16
N GLU A 86 9.86 -1.18 16.39
CA GLU A 86 9.58 -2.27 15.45
C GLU A 86 8.09 -2.28 15.09
N THR A 87 7.82 -2.25 13.79
CA THR A 87 6.48 -2.12 13.24
C THR A 87 6.31 -3.17 12.15
N GLU A 88 5.33 -4.03 12.32
CA GLU A 88 4.97 -5.04 11.32
C GLU A 88 3.82 -4.54 10.45
N ILE A 89 3.97 -4.67 9.13
CA ILE A 89 2.92 -4.44 8.15
C ILE A 89 2.58 -5.78 7.49
N THR A 90 1.47 -6.37 7.90
CA THR A 90 0.98 -7.65 7.38
C THR A 90 -0.48 -7.54 6.99
N GLY A 91 -0.74 -7.64 5.69
CA GLY A 91 -2.08 -7.54 5.13
C GLY A 91 -2.12 -6.78 3.81
N PRO A 92 -3.32 -6.64 3.21
CA PRO A 92 -3.55 -5.72 2.11
C PRO A 92 -3.28 -4.26 2.49
N SER A 93 -2.77 -3.48 1.54
CA SER A 93 -2.63 -2.04 1.64
C SER A 93 -3.38 -1.37 0.49
N ALA A 94 -3.97 -0.20 0.75
CA ALA A 94 -4.70 0.56 -0.26
C ALA A 94 -4.28 2.04 -0.23
N LEU A 95 -4.16 2.62 -1.42
CA LEU A 95 -3.88 4.04 -1.62
C LEU A 95 -5.09 4.71 -2.27
N LYS A 96 -5.57 5.80 -1.65
CA LYS A 96 -6.62 6.64 -2.23
C LYS A 96 -5.99 7.96 -2.66
N LEU A 97 -6.07 8.24 -3.96
CA LEU A 97 -5.60 9.49 -4.56
C LEU A 97 -6.76 10.26 -5.16
N PHE A 98 -6.61 11.58 -5.19
CA PHE A 98 -7.40 12.48 -6.03
C PHE A 98 -6.45 13.01 -7.10
N ILE A 99 -6.73 12.71 -8.36
CA ILE A 99 -5.79 12.96 -9.47
C ILE A 99 -6.48 13.74 -10.59
N SER A 100 -5.66 14.45 -11.35
CA SER A 100 -6.00 15.02 -12.66
C SER A 100 -4.82 14.77 -13.61
N SER A 101 -5.10 14.64 -14.91
CA SER A 101 -4.07 14.49 -15.95
C SER A 101 -4.30 15.52 -17.07
N SER A 102 -3.21 15.90 -17.76
CA SER A 102 -3.27 16.67 -19.00
C SER A 102 -3.68 15.82 -20.21
N THR A 103 -3.63 14.49 -20.07
CA THR A 103 -4.09 13.50 -21.05
C THR A 103 -5.49 12.98 -20.69
N ILE A 104 -6.14 12.28 -21.64
CA ILE A 104 -7.47 11.69 -21.45
C ILE A 104 -7.52 10.55 -20.42
N ASP A 105 -6.39 9.89 -20.17
CA ASP A 105 -6.26 8.80 -19.21
C ASP A 105 -4.84 8.80 -18.61
N ALA A 106 -4.66 8.13 -17.48
CA ALA A 106 -3.39 8.03 -16.78
C ALA A 106 -3.22 6.65 -16.14
N ASP A 107 -2.02 6.10 -16.22
CA ASP A 107 -1.63 4.90 -15.48
C ASP A 107 -0.89 5.31 -14.21
N ILE A 108 -1.40 4.88 -13.05
CA ILE A 108 -0.80 5.16 -11.75
C ILE A 108 -0.06 3.92 -11.27
N PHE A 109 1.22 4.08 -10.94
CA PHE A 109 2.07 3.09 -10.32
C PHE A 109 2.34 3.54 -8.89
N ALA A 110 2.01 2.70 -7.90
CA ALA A 110 2.22 2.98 -6.49
C ALA A 110 3.08 1.90 -5.87
N VAL A 111 4.12 2.31 -5.12
CA VAL A 111 5.06 1.41 -4.46
C VAL A 111 5.09 1.73 -2.97
N LEU A 112 4.87 0.72 -2.13
CA LEU A 112 5.10 0.77 -0.70
C LEU A 112 6.54 0.30 -0.44
N ARG A 113 7.37 1.22 0.04
CA ARG A 113 8.81 1.02 0.26
C ARG A 113 9.12 1.03 1.76
N VAL A 114 10.19 0.35 2.14
CA VAL A 114 10.76 0.38 3.49
C VAL A 114 12.25 0.67 3.33
N PHE A 115 12.79 1.52 4.19
CA PHE A 115 14.19 1.89 4.18
C PHE A 115 14.84 1.50 5.50
N ASP A 116 16.09 1.07 5.45
CA ASP A 116 16.91 0.82 6.63
C ASP A 116 17.41 2.15 7.25
N PRO A 117 18.05 2.12 8.44
CA PRO A 117 18.57 3.33 9.09
C PRO A 117 19.63 4.10 8.29
N ASN A 118 20.25 3.49 7.27
CA ASN A 118 21.23 4.14 6.39
C ASN A 118 20.57 4.73 5.13
N GLY A 119 19.24 4.66 5.03
CA GLY A 119 18.49 5.13 3.86
C GLY A 119 18.55 4.19 2.67
N LYS A 120 19.01 2.94 2.85
CA LYS A 120 18.97 1.93 1.79
C LYS A 120 17.59 1.28 1.75
N GLU A 121 17.00 1.16 0.57
CA GLU A 121 15.73 0.44 0.42
C GLU A 121 15.90 -1.04 0.75
N VAL A 122 14.96 -1.55 1.54
CA VAL A 122 14.80 -2.96 1.83
C VAL A 122 13.93 -3.58 0.74
N VAL A 123 14.54 -4.47 -0.03
CA VAL A 123 13.91 -5.25 -1.11
C VAL A 123 14.08 -6.73 -0.86
N PHE A 124 13.30 -7.55 -1.58
CA PHE A 124 13.32 -9.00 -1.47
C PHE A 124 13.34 -9.65 -2.84
N GLN A 125 13.82 -10.90 -2.91
CA GLN A 125 13.67 -11.75 -4.07
C GLN A 125 12.18 -11.90 -4.43
N GLY A 126 11.79 -11.40 -5.60
CA GLY A 126 10.48 -11.63 -6.20
C GLY A 126 10.50 -12.75 -7.24
N ALA A 127 9.35 -12.95 -7.88
CA ALA A 127 9.17 -13.99 -8.90
C ALA A 127 10.00 -13.75 -10.16
N LEU A 128 10.16 -12.49 -10.57
CA LEU A 128 10.90 -12.09 -11.78
C LEU A 128 12.06 -11.12 -11.49
N ASP A 129 11.93 -10.32 -10.42
CA ASP A 129 12.90 -9.29 -10.06
C ASP A 129 13.57 -9.62 -8.71
N PRO A 130 14.92 -9.73 -8.65
CA PRO A 130 15.63 -9.95 -7.39
C PRO A 130 15.51 -8.79 -6.39
N HIS A 131 15.09 -7.61 -6.81
CA HIS A 131 14.95 -6.41 -5.99
C HIS A 131 13.49 -5.93 -5.92
N THR A 132 12.59 -6.82 -5.50
CA THR A 132 11.16 -6.49 -5.42
C THR A 132 10.83 -5.65 -4.18
N PRO A 133 10.06 -4.56 -4.31
CA PRO A 133 9.64 -3.73 -3.18
C PRO A 133 8.66 -4.47 -2.26
N ILE A 134 8.36 -3.88 -1.09
CA ILE A 134 7.51 -4.51 -0.08
C ILE A 134 6.09 -4.76 -0.59
N GLY A 135 5.55 -3.79 -1.33
CA GLY A 135 4.27 -3.89 -2.01
C GLY A 135 4.20 -2.93 -3.20
N GLN A 136 3.42 -3.30 -4.20
CA GLN A 136 3.20 -2.51 -5.40
C GLN A 136 1.78 -2.69 -5.92
N GLY A 137 1.26 -1.67 -6.60
CA GLY A 137 -0.06 -1.69 -7.19
C GLY A 137 -0.17 -0.72 -8.36
N TRP A 138 -1.13 -1.00 -9.24
CA TRP A 138 -1.32 -0.26 -10.47
C TRP A 138 -2.79 -0.04 -10.74
N LEU A 139 -3.13 1.12 -11.29
CA LEU A 139 -4.47 1.40 -11.75
C LEU A 139 -4.42 2.36 -12.93
N ARG A 140 -5.05 1.95 -14.03
CA ARG A 140 -5.46 2.87 -15.08
C ARG A 140 -6.64 3.69 -14.59
N ALA A 141 -6.51 5.02 -14.57
CA ALA A 141 -7.49 5.93 -14.00
C ALA A 141 -8.90 5.75 -14.61
N SER A 142 -8.98 5.41 -15.90
CA SER A 142 -10.25 5.12 -16.54
C SER A 142 -10.98 3.87 -16.02
N HIS A 143 -10.27 2.95 -15.37
CA HIS A 143 -10.83 1.75 -14.76
C HIS A 143 -11.11 1.90 -13.25
N ARG A 144 -11.14 3.15 -12.73
CA ARG A 144 -11.29 3.43 -11.28
C ARG A 144 -12.61 2.98 -10.64
N MET A 145 -13.64 2.63 -11.41
CA MET A 145 -14.94 2.25 -10.85
C MET A 145 -14.81 1.04 -9.92
N THR A 146 -15.33 1.16 -8.71
CA THR A 146 -15.27 0.11 -7.69
C THR A 146 -16.61 -0.62 -7.53
N ASP A 147 -16.56 -1.89 -7.17
CA ASP A 147 -17.72 -2.66 -6.71
C ASP A 147 -17.95 -2.37 -5.23
N PRO A 148 -19.06 -1.71 -4.84
CA PRO A 148 -19.32 -1.35 -3.44
C PRO A 148 -19.62 -2.56 -2.54
N LYS A 149 -20.04 -3.71 -3.10
CA LYS A 149 -20.32 -4.94 -2.33
C LYS A 149 -19.06 -5.73 -2.03
N ARG A 150 -18.02 -5.60 -2.87
CA ARG A 150 -16.76 -6.35 -2.74
C ARG A 150 -15.61 -5.51 -2.17
N SER A 151 -15.66 -4.20 -2.36
CA SER A 151 -14.62 -3.28 -1.92
C SER A 151 -14.60 -3.13 -0.41
N LEU A 152 -13.40 -3.17 0.14
CA LEU A 152 -13.11 -2.84 1.53
C LEU A 152 -12.13 -1.67 1.55
N HIS A 153 -12.05 -0.94 2.65
CA HIS A 153 -11.18 0.24 2.74
C HIS A 153 -9.68 -0.09 2.54
N PHE A 154 -9.28 -1.33 2.81
CA PHE A 154 -7.92 -1.85 2.60
C PHE A 154 -7.77 -2.71 1.33
N ARG A 155 -8.86 -2.95 0.60
CA ARG A 155 -8.87 -3.79 -0.61
C ARG A 155 -9.97 -3.27 -1.56
N PRO A 156 -9.70 -2.22 -2.34
CA PRO A 156 -10.63 -1.79 -3.38
C PRO A 156 -10.78 -2.91 -4.41
N PHE A 157 -12.01 -3.11 -4.88
CA PHE A 157 -12.29 -4.03 -5.97
C PHE A 157 -12.76 -3.22 -7.17
N HIS A 158 -11.91 -3.09 -8.20
CA HIS A 158 -12.25 -2.38 -9.43
C HIS A 158 -13.03 -3.31 -10.38
N THR A 159 -14.13 -2.84 -10.96
CA THR A 159 -15.01 -3.67 -11.79
C THR A 159 -14.41 -3.97 -13.16
N HIS A 160 -13.63 -3.02 -13.70
CA HIS A 160 -13.08 -3.04 -15.06
C HIS A 160 -14.12 -3.20 -16.18
N GLU A 161 -15.40 -2.98 -15.89
CA GLU A 161 -16.49 -3.17 -16.86
C GLU A 161 -16.54 -2.06 -17.93
N GLN A 162 -16.09 -0.85 -17.57
CA GLN A 162 -16.17 0.33 -18.43
C GLN A 162 -14.96 1.26 -18.19
N LYS A 163 -14.57 1.98 -19.25
CA LYS A 163 -13.60 3.08 -19.19
C LYS A 163 -14.32 4.40 -18.92
N LEU A 164 -13.75 5.24 -18.06
CA LEU A 164 -14.29 6.56 -17.70
C LEU A 164 -13.21 7.66 -17.77
N PRO A 165 -13.47 8.84 -18.37
CA PRO A 165 -14.63 9.17 -19.19
C PRO A 165 -14.67 8.26 -20.43
N LYS A 166 -15.86 8.17 -21.05
CA LYS A 166 -16.03 7.46 -22.31
C LYS A 166 -15.34 8.21 -23.45
#